data_AF-A0A1V6T0B5-F1
#
_entry.id   AF-A0A1V6T0B5-F1
#
_cell.length_a   1.000
_cell.length_b   1.000
_cell.length_c   1.000
_cell.angle_alpha   90.00
_cell.angle_beta   90.00
_cell.angle_gamma   90.00
#
_symmetry.space_group_name_H-M   'P 1'
#
loop_
_entity.id
_entity.type
_entity.pdbx_description
1 polymer ?
#
loop_
_entity_poly.entity_id
_entity_poly.type
_entity_poly.pdbx_seq_one_letter_code
_entity_poly.pdbx_strand_id
1 'polypeptide(L)'
;MSSVLSTSMILAISLLLIVIWRKGQHTRSSSNEPSICRQIIAGVLKSTENQQLNTLSPHQSKAIANRHLPIAFGIDNVFTRADSAHASMFVEKVKPLINQSAEQWYSVSEFARVTTSHWVEHGFPGLNHSCCSSCHKEKQKPDCNRVNVASLAQILSLKVVLWLMFDKKTQDLTCDENLLNLAQSINRVWISSKLKDTENNIPRFEDDILLQTSLVNIFGTHNHPEDNPLNLILPSFETMWRVVLRSFLEIRFGTGKEVPEWRETMIAFAEKPTKKQFDAVSGPPSSLSIPDLSMDDRCSEPTQCELHTP
;
A
#
# COMPACT_ATOMS: atom_id res chain seq x y z
N MET A 1 48.03 -3.21 -31.03
CA MET A 1 47.13 -2.40 -30.16
C MET A 1 45.75 -2.12 -30.79
N SER A 2 45.57 -2.15 -32.12
CA SER A 2 44.27 -1.90 -32.77
C SER A 2 43.21 -3.01 -32.59
N SER A 3 43.60 -4.29 -32.50
CA SER A 3 42.65 -5.41 -32.41
C SER A 3 41.92 -5.52 -31.06
N VAL A 4 42.58 -5.16 -29.95
CA VAL A 4 42.02 -5.24 -28.59
C VAL A 4 40.99 -4.13 -28.32
N LEU A 5 41.19 -2.95 -28.92
CA LEU A 5 40.21 -1.86 -28.86
C LEU A 5 38.95 -2.19 -29.67
N SER A 6 39.10 -2.87 -30.81
CA SER A 6 37.97 -3.26 -31.66
C SER A 6 37.10 -4.34 -31.00
N THR A 7 37.69 -5.35 -30.37
CA THR A 7 36.94 -6.39 -29.66
C THR A 7 36.23 -5.86 -28.41
N SER A 8 36.86 -4.95 -27.67
CA SER A 8 36.26 -4.28 -26.51
C SER A 8 35.03 -3.44 -26.88
N MET A 9 35.11 -2.69 -27.99
CA MET A 9 33.99 -1.89 -28.49
C MET A 9 32.81 -2.75 -28.97
N ILE A 10 33.08 -3.87 -29.64
CA ILE A 10 32.03 -4.81 -30.09
C ILE A 10 31.31 -5.45 -28.90
N LEU A 11 32.05 -5.82 -27.85
CA LEU A 11 31.49 -6.36 -26.60
C LEU A 11 30.64 -5.32 -25.88
N ALA A 12 31.12 -4.07 -25.80
CA ALA A 12 30.38 -2.97 -25.18
C ALA A 12 29.07 -2.67 -25.93
N ILE A 13 29.10 -2.62 -27.26
CA ILE A 13 27.91 -2.40 -28.09
C ILE A 13 26.93 -3.57 -27.96
N SER A 14 27.42 -4.80 -27.94
CA SER A 14 26.57 -6.00 -27.78
C SER A 14 25.90 -6.04 -26.42
N LEU A 15 26.62 -5.69 -25.34
CA LEU A 15 26.06 -5.55 -24.00
C LEU A 15 25.04 -4.41 -23.92
N LEU A 16 25.29 -3.28 -24.59
CA LEU A 16 24.36 -2.15 -24.65
C LEU A 16 23.07 -2.55 -25.37
N LEU A 17 23.17 -3.26 -26.49
CA LEU A 17 22.02 -3.77 -27.24
C LEU A 17 21.25 -4.81 -26.43
N ILE A 18 21.91 -5.70 -25.68
CA ILE A 18 21.25 -6.64 -24.77
C ILE A 18 20.51 -5.88 -23.65
N VAL A 19 21.10 -4.84 -23.06
CA VAL A 19 20.45 -4.02 -22.03
C VAL A 19 19.24 -3.26 -22.59
N ILE A 20 19.36 -2.66 -23.79
CA ILE A 20 18.26 -1.94 -24.46
C ILE A 20 17.14 -2.92 -24.83
N TRP A 21 17.49 -4.10 -25.36
CA TRP A 21 16.51 -5.12 -25.73
C TRP A 21 15.80 -5.71 -24.52
N ARG A 22 16.53 -5.94 -23.41
CA ARG A 22 15.97 -6.40 -22.12
C ARG A 22 15.08 -5.34 -21.46
N LYS A 23 15.37 -4.05 -21.68
CA LYS A 23 14.50 -2.94 -21.25
C LYS A 23 13.22 -2.84 -22.11
N GLY A 24 13.29 -3.25 -23.37
CA GLY A 24 12.16 -3.29 -24.31
C GLY A 24 11.21 -4.48 -24.13
N GLN A 25 11.61 -5.55 -23.44
CA GLN A 25 10.77 -6.76 -23.26
C GLN A 25 9.71 -6.68 -22.15
N HIS A 26 9.61 -5.56 -21.45
CA HIS A 26 8.47 -5.29 -20.56
C HIS A 26 7.58 -4.23 -21.20
N THR A 27 6.72 -4.65 -22.13
CA THR A 27 5.54 -3.87 -22.53
C THR A 27 4.61 -3.75 -21.32
N ARG A 28 4.90 -2.78 -20.45
CA ARG A 28 3.99 -2.42 -19.36
C ARG A 28 2.82 -1.67 -19.98
N SER A 29 1.66 -2.31 -20.04
CA SER A 29 0.41 -1.62 -20.33
C SER A 29 0.10 -0.67 -19.17
N SER A 30 0.40 0.62 -19.33
CA SER A 30 -0.02 1.68 -18.42
C SER A 30 -1.20 2.42 -19.03
N SER A 31 -2.31 2.49 -18.30
CA SER A 31 -3.44 3.36 -18.64
C SER A 31 -3.78 4.22 -17.43
N ASN A 32 -4.21 5.45 -17.68
CA ASN A 32 -4.77 6.33 -16.66
C ASN A 32 -6.31 6.27 -16.63
N GLU A 33 -6.92 5.49 -17.51
CA GLU A 33 -8.37 5.35 -17.57
C GLU A 33 -8.87 4.34 -16.52
N PRO A 34 -9.75 4.73 -15.58
CA PRO A 34 -10.19 3.84 -14.50
C PRO A 34 -10.84 2.54 -14.98
N SER A 35 -11.55 2.58 -16.11
CA SER A 35 -12.18 1.42 -16.74
C SER A 35 -11.14 0.38 -17.19
N ILE A 36 -10.07 0.83 -17.86
CA ILE A 36 -8.96 0.01 -18.33
C ILE A 36 -8.16 -0.51 -17.13
N CYS A 37 -7.87 0.33 -16.14
CA CYS A 37 -7.21 -0.10 -14.91
C CYS A 37 -7.99 -1.22 -14.22
N ARG A 38 -9.32 -1.13 -14.13
CA ARG A 38 -10.16 -2.22 -13.58
C ARG A 38 -10.04 -3.51 -14.38
N GLN A 39 -9.99 -3.44 -15.71
CA GLN A 39 -9.81 -4.62 -16.56
C GLN A 39 -8.41 -5.25 -16.40
N ILE A 40 -7.36 -4.41 -16.28
CA ILE A 40 -5.99 -4.86 -15.99
C ILE A 40 -5.94 -5.55 -14.64
N ILE A 41 -6.50 -4.94 -13.59
CA ILE A 41 -6.52 -5.48 -12.22
C ILE A 41 -7.30 -6.80 -12.18
N ALA A 42 -8.41 -6.90 -12.90
CA ALA A 42 -9.20 -8.12 -13.02
C ALA A 42 -8.50 -9.20 -13.88
N GLY A 43 -7.43 -8.85 -14.59
CA GLY A 43 -6.71 -9.77 -15.48
C GLY A 43 -7.52 -10.18 -16.71
N VAL A 44 -8.51 -9.37 -17.10
CA VAL A 44 -9.43 -9.64 -18.22
C VAL A 44 -9.13 -8.77 -19.45
N LEU A 45 -8.18 -7.84 -19.35
CA LEU A 45 -7.77 -7.01 -20.48
C LEU A 45 -7.17 -7.91 -21.58
N LYS A 46 -7.83 -7.96 -22.73
CA LYS A 46 -7.29 -8.63 -23.93
C LYS A 46 -6.18 -7.76 -24.51
N SER A 47 -5.00 -8.34 -24.75
CA SER A 47 -3.96 -7.66 -25.51
C SER A 47 -4.49 -7.32 -26.90
N THR A 48 -4.43 -6.03 -27.26
CA THR A 48 -4.85 -5.50 -28.56
C THR A 48 -4.02 -6.03 -29.73
N GLU A 49 -2.80 -6.51 -29.48
CA GLU A 49 -1.89 -6.94 -30.55
C GLU A 49 -2.02 -8.42 -30.93
N ASN A 50 -2.40 -9.31 -29.99
CA ASN A 50 -2.37 -10.77 -30.25
C ASN A 50 -3.63 -11.53 -29.82
N GLN A 51 -4.68 -10.86 -29.34
CA GLN A 51 -5.87 -11.50 -28.74
C GLN A 51 -5.54 -12.57 -27.68
N GLN A 52 -4.33 -12.53 -27.12
CA GLN A 52 -3.84 -13.60 -26.27
C GLN A 52 -4.59 -13.55 -24.94
N LEU A 53 -5.34 -14.63 -24.66
CA LEU A 53 -6.07 -14.79 -23.42
C LEU A 53 -5.08 -14.95 -22.27
N ASN A 54 -5.41 -14.37 -21.12
CA ASN A 54 -4.67 -14.62 -19.89
C ASN A 54 -4.77 -16.11 -19.54
N THR A 55 -3.65 -16.82 -19.61
CA THR A 55 -3.58 -18.27 -19.33
C THR A 55 -3.45 -18.58 -17.84
N LEU A 56 -3.19 -17.56 -17.02
CA LEU A 56 -3.07 -17.69 -15.58
C LEU A 56 -4.37 -17.28 -14.91
N SER A 57 -4.82 -18.11 -13.97
CA SER A 57 -5.87 -17.68 -13.04
C SER A 57 -5.39 -16.49 -12.19
N PRO A 58 -6.30 -15.67 -11.65
CA PRO A 58 -5.93 -14.56 -10.77
C PRO A 58 -5.07 -14.98 -9.57
N HIS A 59 -5.27 -16.19 -9.03
CA HIS A 59 -4.49 -16.74 -7.92
C HIS A 59 -3.07 -17.11 -8.36
N GLN A 60 -2.91 -17.75 -9.52
CA GLN A 60 -1.60 -18.07 -10.08
C GLN A 60 -0.79 -16.80 -10.37
N SER A 61 -1.40 -15.79 -11.00
CA SER A 61 -0.73 -14.52 -11.28
C SER A 61 -0.22 -13.84 -10.01
N LYS A 62 -1.01 -13.85 -8.93
CA LYS A 62 -0.61 -13.32 -7.62
C LYS A 62 0.51 -14.14 -6.98
N ALA A 63 0.36 -15.47 -6.92
CA ALA A 63 1.33 -16.37 -6.34
C ALA A 63 2.72 -16.24 -6.99
N ILE A 64 2.76 -16.17 -8.32
CA ILE A 64 4.01 -16.01 -9.08
C ILE A 64 4.68 -14.67 -8.75
N ALA A 65 3.93 -13.57 -8.76
CA ALA A 65 4.46 -12.25 -8.43
C ALA A 65 4.99 -12.16 -6.98
N ASN A 66 4.42 -12.97 -6.08
CA ASN A 66 4.72 -12.98 -4.65
C ASN A 66 5.56 -14.18 -4.19
N ARG A 67 6.17 -14.94 -5.11
CA ARG A 67 6.96 -16.14 -4.79
C ARG A 67 8.14 -15.92 -3.83
N HIS A 68 8.57 -14.67 -3.68
CA HIS A 68 9.62 -14.26 -2.74
C HIS A 68 9.14 -14.18 -1.29
N LEU A 69 7.84 -13.96 -1.06
CA LEU A 69 7.29 -13.75 0.27
C LEU A 69 7.32 -15.00 1.16
N PRO A 70 7.04 -16.22 0.68
CA PRO A 70 7.20 -17.43 1.50
C PRO A 70 8.62 -17.59 2.03
N ILE A 71 9.63 -17.30 1.20
CA ILE A 71 11.04 -17.41 1.57
C ILE A 71 11.38 -16.34 2.62
N ALA A 72 10.96 -15.10 2.40
CA ALA A 72 11.35 -13.96 3.23
C ALA A 72 10.59 -13.87 4.56
N PHE A 73 9.34 -14.30 4.58
CA PHE A 73 8.45 -14.14 5.74
C PHE A 73 8.00 -15.46 6.37
N GLY A 74 8.33 -16.61 5.77
CA GLY A 74 7.88 -17.91 6.28
C GLY A 74 6.35 -18.04 6.26
N ILE A 75 5.70 -17.41 5.28
CA ILE A 75 4.25 -17.36 5.15
C ILE A 75 3.73 -18.36 4.12
N ASP A 76 2.54 -18.88 4.39
CA ASP A 76 1.75 -19.68 3.48
C ASP A 76 0.30 -19.15 3.51
N ASN A 77 0.04 -18.11 2.71
CA ASN A 77 -1.24 -17.41 2.73
C ASN A 77 -1.81 -17.15 1.32
N VAL A 78 -2.91 -16.40 1.25
CA VAL A 78 -3.64 -16.12 0.00
C VAL A 78 -2.84 -15.36 -1.07
N PHE A 79 -1.71 -14.75 -0.72
CA PHE A 79 -0.85 -14.12 -1.72
C PHE A 79 0.08 -15.07 -2.41
N THR A 80 0.40 -16.18 -1.76
CA THR A 80 1.48 -17.08 -2.14
C THR A 80 0.95 -18.40 -2.68
N ARG A 81 -0.28 -18.79 -2.31
CA ARG A 81 -0.96 -19.97 -2.85
C ARG A 81 -1.74 -19.65 -4.12
N ALA A 82 -1.69 -20.58 -5.07
CA ALA A 82 -2.50 -20.54 -6.29
C ALA A 82 -3.88 -21.21 -6.14
N ASP A 83 -4.12 -21.87 -5.01
CA ASP A 83 -5.36 -22.63 -4.74
C ASP A 83 -6.53 -21.70 -4.34
N SER A 84 -7.63 -21.82 -5.07
CA SER A 84 -8.86 -21.07 -4.79
C SER A 84 -9.54 -21.50 -3.50
N ALA A 85 -9.42 -22.76 -3.06
CA ALA A 85 -10.06 -23.22 -1.83
C ALA A 85 -9.46 -22.53 -0.60
N HIS A 86 -8.13 -22.45 -0.52
CA HIS A 86 -7.45 -21.68 0.52
C HIS A 86 -7.84 -20.20 0.52
N ALA A 87 -7.93 -19.58 -0.66
CA ALA A 87 -8.38 -18.19 -0.79
C ALA A 87 -9.81 -18.00 -0.26
N SER A 88 -10.73 -18.90 -0.61
CA SER A 88 -12.11 -18.88 -0.11
C SER A 88 -12.18 -19.03 1.41
N MET A 89 -11.46 -20.02 1.98
CA MET A 89 -11.42 -20.21 3.45
C MET A 89 -10.91 -18.98 4.19
N PHE A 90 -9.87 -18.34 3.67
CA PHE A 90 -9.35 -17.11 4.27
C PHE A 90 -10.36 -15.97 4.19
N VAL A 91 -11.03 -15.78 3.04
CA VAL A 91 -12.07 -14.76 2.88
C VAL A 91 -13.22 -15.01 3.85
N GLU A 92 -13.67 -16.26 3.99
CA GLU A 92 -14.72 -16.62 4.95
C GLU A 92 -14.31 -16.32 6.39
N LYS A 93 -13.04 -16.55 6.75
CA LYS A 93 -12.48 -16.21 8.08
C LYS A 93 -12.41 -14.70 8.32
N VAL A 94 -11.93 -13.92 7.34
CA VAL A 94 -11.63 -12.49 7.52
C VAL A 94 -12.84 -11.59 7.29
N LYS A 95 -13.75 -11.96 6.39
CA LYS A 95 -14.95 -11.16 6.05
C LYS A 95 -15.77 -10.72 7.28
N PRO A 96 -16.10 -11.58 8.26
CA PRO A 96 -16.82 -11.13 9.46
C PRO A 96 -15.98 -10.20 10.35
N LEU A 97 -14.64 -10.31 10.31
CA LEU A 97 -13.72 -9.46 11.08
C LEU A 97 -13.58 -8.05 10.50
N ILE A 98 -13.89 -7.85 9.22
CA ILE A 98 -13.78 -6.54 8.56
C ILE A 98 -15.15 -5.91 8.27
N ASN A 99 -16.22 -6.71 8.20
CA ASN A 99 -17.59 -6.22 8.06
C ASN A 99 -18.13 -5.73 9.41
N GLN A 100 -17.56 -4.62 9.86
CA GLN A 100 -17.88 -3.96 11.12
C GLN A 100 -19.22 -3.21 11.04
N SER A 101 -19.96 -3.18 12.14
CA SER A 101 -21.13 -2.33 12.33
C SER A 101 -20.73 -0.84 12.35
N ALA A 102 -21.69 0.07 12.19
CA ALA A 102 -21.41 1.52 12.26
C ALA A 102 -20.79 1.93 13.61
N GLU A 103 -21.21 1.32 14.71
CA GLU A 103 -20.66 1.55 16.05
C GLU A 103 -19.21 1.06 16.16
N GLN A 104 -18.91 -0.10 15.57
CA GLN A 104 -17.56 -0.64 15.54
C GLN A 104 -16.63 0.22 14.67
N TRP A 105 -17.10 0.69 13.51
CA TRP A 105 -16.37 1.66 12.68
C TRP A 105 -16.04 2.95 13.44
N TYR A 106 -17.02 3.49 14.16
CA TYR A 106 -16.80 4.65 15.02
C TYR A 106 -15.76 4.35 16.11
N SER A 107 -15.83 3.17 16.74
CA SER A 107 -14.85 2.74 17.75
C SER A 107 -13.43 2.65 17.20
N VAL A 108 -13.25 2.14 15.97
CA VAL A 108 -11.94 2.11 15.30
C VAL A 108 -11.43 3.51 15.00
N SER A 109 -12.31 4.40 14.53
CA SER A 109 -11.97 5.80 14.25
C SER A 109 -11.51 6.53 15.51
N GLU A 110 -12.29 6.41 16.59
CA GLU A 110 -11.96 7.02 17.88
C GLU A 110 -10.67 6.44 18.47
N PHE A 111 -10.46 5.12 18.37
CA PHE A 111 -9.21 4.48 18.76
C PHE A 111 -8.01 5.08 18.01
N ALA A 112 -8.11 5.20 16.69
CA ALA A 112 -7.05 5.76 15.86
C ALA A 112 -6.78 7.24 16.20
N ARG A 113 -7.85 8.02 16.42
CA ARG A 113 -7.77 9.43 16.80
C ARG A 113 -7.09 9.61 18.15
N VAL A 114 -7.57 8.94 19.20
CA VAL A 114 -7.02 9.03 20.57
C VAL A 114 -5.56 8.59 20.60
N THR A 115 -5.24 7.47 19.94
CA THR A 115 -3.85 6.97 19.86
C THR A 115 -2.93 8.00 19.19
N THR A 116 -3.37 8.57 18.07
CA THR A 116 -2.57 9.57 17.34
C THR A 116 -2.40 10.86 18.14
N SER A 117 -3.47 11.37 18.75
CA SER A 117 -3.42 12.55 19.64
C SER A 117 -2.45 12.33 20.79
N HIS A 118 -2.49 11.17 21.44
CA HIS A 118 -1.57 10.82 22.51
C HIS A 118 -0.11 10.90 22.05
N TRP A 119 0.24 10.34 20.89
CA TRP A 119 1.61 10.42 20.36
C TRP A 119 2.04 11.83 19.96
N VAL A 120 1.11 12.68 19.48
CA VAL A 120 1.40 14.08 19.14
C VAL A 120 1.65 14.91 20.40
N GLU A 121 0.91 14.65 21.47
CA GLU A 121 0.99 15.41 22.73
C GLU A 121 2.15 14.94 23.62
N HIS A 122 2.34 13.62 23.75
CA HIS A 122 3.23 13.01 24.74
C HIS A 122 4.51 12.43 24.13
N GLY A 123 4.64 12.44 22.81
CA GLY A 123 5.81 11.94 22.08
C GLY A 123 5.54 10.63 21.35
N PHE A 124 6.25 10.45 20.23
CA PHE A 124 6.11 9.27 19.37
C PHE A 124 7.01 8.11 19.87
N PRO A 125 6.56 6.85 19.80
CA PRO A 125 7.34 5.67 20.22
C PRO A 125 8.69 5.53 19.50
N GLY A 126 9.70 4.99 20.20
CA GLY A 126 11.04 4.77 19.65
C GLY A 126 11.87 6.06 19.48
N LEU A 127 11.37 7.21 19.94
CA LEU A 127 12.06 8.50 19.89
C LEU A 127 12.87 8.78 21.17
N ASN A 128 13.56 7.78 21.73
CA ASN A 128 14.33 7.96 22.97
C ASN A 128 15.79 8.38 22.68
N HIS A 129 16.08 9.67 22.96
CA HIS A 129 17.32 10.20 23.54
C HIS A 129 18.64 10.41 22.74
N SER A 130 18.66 10.50 21.40
CA SER A 130 19.94 10.79 20.69
C SER A 130 20.26 12.26 20.38
N CYS A 131 19.36 13.23 20.59
CA CYS A 131 19.64 14.63 20.21
C CYS A 131 19.99 15.58 21.37
N CYS A 132 20.10 15.09 22.61
CA CYS A 132 20.35 15.95 23.78
C CYS A 132 21.64 15.62 24.55
N SER A 133 22.70 15.18 23.88
CA SER A 133 24.05 15.08 24.47
C SER A 133 25.01 16.11 23.88
N SER A 134 24.57 17.38 23.77
CA SER A 134 25.50 18.50 23.61
C SER A 134 25.32 19.45 24.77
N CYS A 135 26.30 19.40 25.67
CA CYS A 135 26.44 20.29 26.81
C CYS A 135 26.77 21.71 26.35
N HIS A 136 25.81 22.46 25.81
CA HIS A 136 25.93 23.91 25.75
C HIS A 136 24.62 24.57 26.18
N LYS A 137 24.73 25.27 27.31
CA LYS A 137 23.75 26.21 27.81
C LYS A 137 23.48 27.26 26.75
N GLU A 138 22.33 27.21 26.09
CA GLU A 138 21.62 28.40 25.65
C GLU A 138 20.16 28.06 25.32
N LYS A 139 19.27 28.95 25.76
CA LYS A 139 17.82 28.79 25.79
C LYS A 139 17.25 28.78 24.36
N GLN A 140 17.07 27.60 23.77
CA GLN A 140 16.04 27.35 22.78
C GLN A 140 15.35 26.04 23.14
N LYS A 141 14.04 26.09 23.39
CA LYS A 141 13.20 24.91 23.56
C LYS A 141 13.34 24.08 22.28
N PRO A 142 13.95 22.88 22.31
CA PRO A 142 14.12 22.13 21.09
C PRO A 142 12.73 21.76 20.55
N ASP A 143 12.56 21.87 19.24
CA ASP A 143 11.36 21.49 18.49
C ASP A 143 11.25 19.94 18.52
N CYS A 144 10.95 19.39 19.71
CA CYS A 144 11.03 17.96 20.02
C CYS A 144 9.87 17.12 19.46
N ASN A 145 8.85 17.73 18.84
CA ASN A 145 7.63 17.03 18.43
C ASN A 145 7.57 16.73 16.93
N ARG A 146 8.72 16.45 16.30
CA ARG A 146 8.72 15.99 14.91
C ARG A 146 8.37 14.52 14.85
N VAL A 147 7.18 14.23 14.35
CA VAL A 147 6.70 12.86 14.12
C VAL A 147 7.05 12.42 12.70
N ASN A 148 7.74 11.27 12.58
CA ASN A 148 7.90 10.64 11.28
C ASN A 148 6.54 10.09 10.80
N VAL A 149 5.94 10.73 9.81
CA VAL A 149 4.60 10.40 9.30
C VAL A 149 4.53 8.97 8.74
N ALA A 150 5.62 8.45 8.16
CA ALA A 150 5.64 7.07 7.68
C ALA A 150 5.62 6.08 8.84
N SER A 151 6.43 6.31 9.88
CA SER A 151 6.39 5.51 11.11
C SER A 151 5.02 5.56 11.77
N LEU A 152 4.41 6.75 11.85
CA LEU A 152 3.06 6.95 12.38
C LEU A 152 2.03 6.13 11.60
N ALA A 153 2.02 6.25 10.27
CA ALA A 153 1.10 5.51 9.41
C ALA A 153 1.29 3.99 9.55
N GLN A 154 2.53 3.54 9.66
CA GLN A 154 2.87 2.13 9.88
C GLN A 154 2.32 1.61 11.22
N ILE A 155 2.71 2.21 12.34
CA ILE A 155 2.27 1.73 13.67
C ILE A 155 0.75 1.84 13.82
N LEU A 156 0.13 2.93 13.37
CA LEU A 156 -1.31 3.12 13.48
C LEU A 156 -2.06 2.07 12.66
N SER A 157 -1.58 1.81 11.43
CA SER A 157 -2.18 0.79 10.58
C SER A 157 -2.02 -0.61 11.17
N LEU A 158 -0.86 -0.91 11.74
CA LEU A 158 -0.64 -2.19 12.41
C LEU A 158 -1.56 -2.33 13.62
N LYS A 159 -1.71 -1.29 14.45
CA LYS A 159 -2.69 -1.30 15.56
C LYS A 159 -4.11 -1.52 15.06
N VAL A 160 -4.56 -0.84 14.01
CA VAL A 160 -5.91 -1.08 13.47
C VAL A 160 -6.06 -2.52 12.92
N VAL A 161 -5.07 -3.04 12.21
CA VAL A 161 -5.07 -4.44 11.74
C VAL A 161 -5.15 -5.41 12.91
N LEU A 162 -4.34 -5.20 13.94
CA LEU A 162 -4.38 -6.05 15.13
C LEU A 162 -5.74 -5.98 15.81
N TRP A 163 -6.38 -4.81 15.85
CA TRP A 163 -7.68 -4.61 16.49
C TRP A 163 -8.79 -5.38 15.77
N LEU A 164 -8.70 -5.42 14.44
CA LEU A 164 -9.68 -6.11 13.60
C LEU A 164 -9.45 -7.62 13.58
N MET A 165 -8.19 -8.04 13.48
CA MET A 165 -7.81 -9.44 13.26
C MET A 165 -7.66 -10.22 14.57
N PHE A 166 -7.39 -9.53 15.67
CA PHE A 166 -7.21 -10.10 17.00
C PHE A 166 -8.06 -9.32 18.01
N ASP A 167 -8.61 -9.99 19.02
CA ASP A 167 -9.45 -9.35 20.03
C ASP A 167 -8.69 -8.23 20.78
N LYS A 168 -9.42 -7.22 21.27
CA LYS A 168 -8.91 -6.01 21.94
C LYS A 168 -7.85 -6.28 23.01
N LYS A 169 -7.96 -7.41 23.71
CA LYS A 169 -7.02 -7.82 24.79
C LYS A 169 -5.57 -7.94 24.33
N THR A 170 -5.33 -8.29 23.07
CA THR A 170 -3.97 -8.34 22.51
C THR A 170 -3.35 -6.95 22.37
N GLN A 171 -4.17 -5.90 22.26
CA GLN A 171 -3.69 -4.53 22.07
C GLN A 171 -3.19 -3.90 23.36
N ASP A 172 -3.93 -4.08 24.45
CA ASP A 172 -3.63 -3.46 25.75
C ASP A 172 -2.29 -3.94 26.33
N LEU A 173 -1.83 -5.12 25.88
CA LEU A 173 -0.56 -5.72 26.31
C LEU A 173 0.61 -5.35 25.39
N THR A 174 0.35 -4.83 24.19
CA THR A 174 1.42 -4.63 23.22
C THR A 174 2.03 -3.24 23.35
N CYS A 175 3.31 -3.19 23.72
CA CYS A 175 4.09 -1.95 23.75
C CYS A 175 4.23 -1.34 22.34
N ASP A 176 4.00 -0.04 22.20
CA ASP A 176 4.09 0.67 20.93
C ASP A 176 5.47 0.59 20.28
N GLU A 177 6.54 0.50 21.07
CA GLU A 177 7.90 0.34 20.55
C GLU A 177 8.08 -1.04 19.87
N ASN A 178 7.50 -2.10 20.44
CA ASN A 178 7.52 -3.43 19.83
C ASN A 178 6.74 -3.43 18.50
N LEU A 179 5.59 -2.74 18.45
CA LEU A 179 4.81 -2.59 17.23
C LEU A 179 5.56 -1.83 16.14
N LEU A 180 6.26 -0.75 16.53
CA LEU A 180 7.09 0.01 15.60
C LEU A 180 8.23 -0.86 15.05
N ASN A 181 8.92 -1.62 15.91
CA ASN A 181 10.00 -2.52 15.52
C ASN A 181 9.49 -3.62 14.56
N LEU A 182 8.31 -4.19 14.81
CA LEU A 182 7.69 -5.15 13.90
C LEU A 182 7.37 -4.51 12.54
N ALA A 183 6.70 -3.35 12.54
CA ALA A 183 6.32 -2.67 11.31
C ALA A 183 7.54 -2.30 10.45
N GLN A 184 8.61 -1.81 11.07
CA GLN A 184 9.87 -1.49 10.40
C GLN A 184 10.58 -2.75 9.87
N SER A 185 10.59 -3.84 10.65
CA SER A 185 11.18 -5.11 10.23
C SER A 185 10.42 -5.69 9.03
N ILE A 186 9.08 -5.66 9.05
CA ILE A 186 8.26 -6.10 7.91
C ILE A 186 8.60 -5.28 6.66
N ASN A 187 8.59 -3.95 6.75
CA ASN A 187 8.88 -3.11 5.59
C ASN A 187 10.32 -3.32 5.07
N ARG A 188 11.30 -3.52 5.95
CA ARG A 188 12.68 -3.85 5.57
C ARG A 188 12.75 -5.14 4.77
N VAL A 189 12.15 -6.22 5.28
CA VAL A 189 12.14 -7.54 4.62
C VAL A 189 11.37 -7.48 3.31
N TRP A 190 10.28 -6.73 3.26
CA TRP A 190 9.49 -6.52 2.04
C TRP A 190 10.30 -5.83 0.94
N ILE A 191 11.09 -4.81 1.28
CA ILE A 191 11.94 -4.11 0.32
C ILE A 191 13.11 -5.01 -0.11
N SER A 192 13.80 -5.63 0.84
CA SER A 192 14.99 -6.44 0.55
C SER A 192 14.67 -7.66 -0.31
N SER A 193 13.51 -8.30 -0.10
CA SER A 193 13.07 -9.46 -0.89
C SER A 193 12.72 -9.12 -2.35
N LYS A 194 12.40 -7.87 -2.66
CA LYS A 194 12.11 -7.41 -4.03
C LYS A 194 13.33 -6.97 -4.82
N LEU A 195 14.39 -6.51 -4.14
CA LEU A 195 15.59 -5.96 -4.76
C LEU A 195 16.58 -7.04 -5.24
N LYS A 196 16.24 -8.32 -5.10
CA LYS A 196 17.14 -9.44 -5.38
C LYS A 196 16.68 -10.18 -6.63
N ASP A 197 17.55 -10.18 -7.63
CA ASP A 197 17.25 -10.67 -8.98
C ASP A 197 17.10 -12.20 -9.07
N THR A 198 17.49 -12.95 -8.04
CA THR A 198 17.40 -14.41 -8.00
C THR A 198 16.91 -14.91 -6.65
N GLU A 199 16.17 -16.03 -6.66
CA GLU A 199 15.58 -16.64 -5.46
C GLU A 199 16.63 -17.00 -4.41
N ASN A 200 17.84 -17.39 -4.84
CA ASN A 200 18.96 -17.72 -3.94
C ASN A 200 19.49 -16.53 -3.13
N ASN A 201 19.11 -15.30 -3.47
CA ASN A 201 19.55 -14.08 -2.79
C ASN A 201 18.47 -13.47 -1.88
N ILE A 202 17.30 -14.09 -1.79
CA ILE A 202 16.21 -13.63 -0.93
C ILE A 202 16.59 -13.98 0.52
N PRO A 203 16.59 -13.02 1.46
CA PRO A 203 16.81 -13.32 2.87
C PRO A 203 15.78 -14.33 3.35
N ARG A 204 16.21 -15.39 4.03
CA ARG A 204 15.28 -16.38 4.54
C ARG A 204 14.69 -15.92 5.87
N PHE A 205 13.43 -16.24 6.09
CA PHE A 205 12.73 -15.94 7.34
C PHE A 205 13.48 -16.48 8.56
N GLU A 206 13.98 -17.72 8.45
CA GLU A 206 14.71 -18.40 9.53
C GLU A 206 16.01 -17.68 9.93
N ASP A 207 16.59 -16.90 9.02
CA ASP A 207 17.83 -16.15 9.23
C ASP A 207 17.57 -14.71 9.74
N ASP A 208 16.33 -14.21 9.66
CA ASP A 208 15.98 -12.85 10.09
C ASP A 208 15.61 -12.77 11.58
N ILE A 209 16.65 -12.68 12.41
CA ILE A 209 16.54 -12.58 13.88
C ILE A 209 15.68 -11.38 14.30
N LEU A 210 15.75 -10.26 13.59
CA LEU A 210 15.05 -9.03 13.98
C LEU A 210 13.54 -9.14 13.73
N LEU A 211 13.14 -9.71 12.60
CA LEU A 211 11.73 -10.00 12.32
C LEU A 211 11.20 -11.03 13.31
N GLN A 212 11.92 -12.13 13.53
CA GLN A 212 11.50 -13.18 14.47
C GLN A 212 11.36 -12.66 15.90
N THR A 213 12.33 -11.89 16.40
CA THR A 213 12.27 -11.28 17.74
C THR A 213 11.07 -10.34 17.86
N SER A 214 10.82 -9.52 16.84
CA SER A 214 9.67 -8.61 16.83
C SER A 214 8.33 -9.35 16.86
N LEU A 215 8.22 -10.49 16.17
CA LEU A 215 7.03 -11.35 16.21
C LEU A 215 6.85 -11.98 17.60
N VAL A 216 7.91 -12.53 18.20
CA VAL A 216 7.86 -13.15 19.52
C VAL A 216 7.45 -12.14 20.61
N ASN A 217 7.94 -10.90 20.52
CA ASN A 217 7.61 -9.85 21.47
C ASN A 217 6.11 -9.45 21.47
N ILE A 218 5.37 -9.76 20.41
CA ILE A 218 3.95 -9.38 20.26
C ILE A 218 3.03 -10.60 20.37
N PHE A 219 3.40 -11.72 19.73
CA PHE A 219 2.55 -12.89 19.58
C PHE A 219 3.04 -14.12 20.36
N GLY A 220 4.22 -14.06 20.97
CA GLY A 220 4.86 -15.22 21.59
C GLY A 220 5.49 -16.17 20.56
N THR A 221 5.88 -17.36 21.03
CA THR A 221 6.49 -18.39 20.18
C THR A 221 5.45 -19.12 19.34
N HIS A 222 5.81 -19.41 18.10
CA HIS A 222 4.98 -20.12 17.12
C HIS A 222 5.90 -21.12 16.41
N ASN A 223 5.54 -22.40 16.47
CA ASN A 223 6.43 -23.49 16.04
C ASN A 223 6.11 -24.00 14.63
N HIS A 224 4.97 -23.61 14.08
CA HIS A 224 4.49 -24.09 12.79
C HIS A 224 4.26 -22.93 11.81
N PRO A 225 4.59 -23.08 10.51
CA PRO A 225 4.38 -22.04 9.51
C PRO A 225 2.94 -21.55 9.38
N GLU A 226 1.95 -22.42 9.61
CA GLU A 226 0.52 -22.08 9.61
C GLU A 226 0.13 -21.14 10.76
N ASP A 227 0.83 -21.23 11.88
CA ASP A 227 0.62 -20.39 13.07
C ASP A 227 1.32 -19.03 12.96
N ASN A 228 2.10 -18.81 11.89
CA ASN A 228 2.78 -17.55 11.66
C ASN A 228 1.76 -16.40 11.57
N PRO A 229 1.76 -15.44 12.52
CA PRO A 229 0.77 -14.37 12.55
C PRO A 229 0.84 -13.48 11.30
N LEU A 230 1.98 -13.47 10.59
CA LEU A 230 2.14 -12.80 9.29
C LEU A 230 1.21 -13.35 8.21
N ASN A 231 0.74 -14.60 8.32
CA ASN A 231 -0.27 -15.14 7.40
C ASN A 231 -1.55 -14.30 7.40
N LEU A 232 -1.90 -13.72 8.56
CA LEU A 232 -3.11 -12.91 8.73
C LEU A 232 -2.84 -11.40 8.63
N ILE A 233 -1.76 -10.90 9.25
CA ILE A 233 -1.54 -9.44 9.32
C ILE A 233 -0.91 -8.86 8.06
N LEU A 234 -0.01 -9.59 7.39
CA LEU A 234 0.78 -9.04 6.30
C LEU A 234 -0.10 -8.51 5.15
N PRO A 235 -1.17 -9.23 4.71
CA PRO A 235 -2.07 -8.72 3.68
C PRO A 235 -2.71 -7.38 3.94
N SER A 236 -3.23 -7.22 5.14
CA SER A 236 -3.97 -6.02 5.53
C SER A 236 -3.00 -4.89 5.83
N PHE A 237 -1.93 -5.17 6.60
CA PHE A 237 -0.95 -4.18 6.99
C PHE A 237 -0.24 -3.54 5.80
N GLU A 238 0.40 -4.33 4.93
CA GLU A 238 1.25 -3.82 3.84
C GLU A 238 0.51 -2.92 2.85
N THR A 239 -0.77 -3.23 2.61
CA THR A 239 -1.62 -2.41 1.75
C THR A 239 -2.08 -1.16 2.49
N MET A 240 -2.60 -1.32 3.71
CA MET A 240 -3.27 -0.25 4.44
C MET A 240 -2.31 0.89 4.81
N TRP A 241 -1.11 0.60 5.31
CA TRP A 241 -0.21 1.68 5.73
C TRP A 241 0.26 2.55 4.57
N ARG A 242 0.44 1.96 3.38
CA ARG A 242 0.82 2.70 2.16
C ARG A 242 -0.32 3.57 1.67
N VAL A 243 -1.56 3.05 1.70
CA VAL A 243 -2.77 3.82 1.35
C VAL A 243 -2.93 4.98 2.33
N VAL A 244 -2.89 4.74 3.63
CA VAL A 244 -3.02 5.76 4.68
C VAL A 244 -1.95 6.85 4.51
N LEU A 245 -0.68 6.46 4.36
CA LEU A 245 0.41 7.40 4.14
C LEU A 245 0.18 8.23 2.88
N ARG A 246 -0.16 7.59 1.76
CA ARG A 246 -0.35 8.31 0.49
C ARG A 246 -1.56 9.24 0.55
N SER A 247 -2.69 8.80 1.11
CA SER A 247 -3.89 9.61 1.30
C SER A 247 -3.59 10.84 2.16
N PHE A 248 -2.88 10.67 3.28
CA PHE A 248 -2.49 11.79 4.12
C PHE A 248 -1.61 12.79 3.39
N LEU A 249 -0.59 12.31 2.67
CA LEU A 249 0.30 13.17 1.89
C LEU A 249 -0.45 13.92 0.79
N GLU A 250 -1.35 13.25 0.08
CA GLU A 250 -2.12 13.84 -1.02
C GLU A 250 -3.11 14.90 -0.52
N ILE A 251 -3.85 14.59 0.55
CA ILE A 251 -4.86 15.50 1.12
C ILE A 251 -4.20 16.68 1.83
N ARG A 252 -3.06 16.48 2.51
CA ARG A 252 -2.44 17.54 3.30
C ARG A 252 -1.42 18.37 2.53
N PHE A 253 -0.63 17.75 1.66
CA PHE A 253 0.54 18.36 1.05
C PHE A 253 0.54 18.32 -0.49
N GLY A 254 -0.22 17.42 -1.10
CA GLY A 254 -0.42 17.32 -2.56
C GLY A 254 -1.63 18.11 -3.02
N THR A 255 -2.52 17.49 -3.79
CA THR A 255 -3.73 18.10 -4.37
C THR A 255 -4.59 18.84 -3.33
N GLY A 256 -4.71 18.34 -2.10
CA GLY A 256 -5.54 19.00 -1.08
C GLY A 256 -4.99 20.34 -0.57
N LYS A 257 -3.77 20.72 -0.97
CA LYS A 257 -3.26 22.10 -0.80
C LYS A 257 -3.90 23.06 -1.78
N GLU A 258 -4.19 22.61 -2.99
CA GLU A 258 -4.82 23.36 -4.08
C GLU A 258 -6.35 23.30 -4.00
N VAL A 259 -6.88 22.20 -3.45
CA VAL A 259 -8.33 21.92 -3.30
C VAL A 259 -8.65 21.68 -1.82
N PRO A 260 -8.84 22.75 -1.01
CA PRO A 260 -9.07 22.64 0.44
C PRO A 260 -10.27 21.77 0.83
N GLU A 261 -11.26 21.64 -0.06
CA GLU A 261 -12.48 20.85 0.11
C GLU A 261 -12.16 19.38 0.38
N TRP A 262 -11.05 18.85 -0.15
CA TRP A 262 -10.62 17.47 0.11
C TRP A 262 -10.28 17.27 1.59
N ARG A 263 -9.60 18.25 2.19
CA ARG A 263 -9.23 18.22 3.61
C ARG A 263 -10.45 18.36 4.48
N GLU A 264 -11.34 19.30 4.15
CA GLU A 264 -12.59 19.53 4.89
C GLU A 264 -13.51 18.30 4.85
N THR A 265 -13.66 17.69 3.66
CA THR A 265 -14.44 16.45 3.49
C THR A 265 -13.88 15.32 4.34
N MET A 266 -12.55 15.15 4.36
CA MET A 266 -11.92 14.10 5.14
C MET A 266 -12.05 14.33 6.66
N ILE A 267 -11.96 15.58 7.12
CA ILE A 267 -12.19 15.94 8.54
C ILE A 267 -13.65 15.63 8.92
N ALA A 268 -14.61 16.10 8.12
CA ALA A 268 -16.03 15.86 8.36
C ALA A 268 -16.38 14.36 8.35
N PHE A 269 -15.74 13.59 7.47
CA PHE A 269 -15.88 12.13 7.45
C PHE A 269 -15.31 11.49 8.74
N ALA A 270 -14.12 11.91 9.17
CA ALA A 270 -13.44 11.34 10.35
C ALA A 270 -14.18 11.60 11.66
N GLU A 271 -14.90 12.71 11.78
CA GLU A 271 -15.71 13.06 12.98
C GLU A 271 -16.89 12.10 13.20
N LYS A 272 -17.48 11.59 12.11
CA LYS A 272 -18.63 10.68 12.20
C LYS A 272 -18.65 9.73 11.01
N PRO A 273 -17.73 8.75 10.92
CA PRO A 273 -17.61 7.91 9.74
C PRO A 273 -18.84 7.02 9.60
N THR A 274 -19.50 7.09 8.44
CA THR A 274 -20.61 6.20 8.11
C THR A 274 -20.44 5.62 6.71
N LYS A 275 -20.92 4.39 6.52
CA LYS A 275 -20.98 3.76 5.19
C LYS A 275 -21.73 4.64 4.18
N LYS A 276 -22.81 5.31 4.61
CA LYS A 276 -23.57 6.22 3.76
C LYS A 276 -22.76 7.41 3.26
N GLN A 277 -21.92 8.03 4.09
CA GLN A 277 -21.04 9.12 3.64
C GLN A 277 -19.93 8.60 2.73
N PHE A 278 -19.42 7.39 2.99
CA PHE A 278 -18.40 6.77 2.14
C PHE A 278 -18.94 6.42 0.75
N ASP A 279 -20.15 5.87 0.69
CA ASP A 279 -20.83 5.49 -0.55
C ASP A 279 -21.51 6.68 -1.25
N ALA A 280 -21.53 7.87 -0.63
CA ALA A 280 -22.13 9.05 -1.21
C ALA A 280 -21.35 9.44 -2.48
N VAL A 281 -22.05 9.44 -3.62
CA VAL A 281 -21.49 9.96 -4.86
C VAL A 281 -21.45 11.48 -4.73
N SER A 282 -20.31 12.01 -4.30
CA SER A 282 -20.00 13.42 -4.51
C SER A 282 -19.87 13.62 -6.02
N GLY A 283 -20.74 14.44 -6.62
CA GLY A 283 -20.50 14.97 -7.96
C GLY A 283 -19.12 15.65 -8.01
N PRO A 284 -18.54 15.86 -9.22
CA PRO A 284 -17.29 16.58 -9.33
C PRO A 284 -17.39 17.91 -8.56
N PRO A 285 -16.36 18.33 -7.82
CA PRO A 285 -16.35 19.66 -7.22
C PRO A 285 -16.62 20.64 -8.34
N SER A 286 -17.62 21.49 -8.16
CA SER A 286 -18.10 22.46 -9.15
C SER A 286 -16.90 23.09 -9.85
N SER A 287 -16.64 22.65 -11.07
CA SER A 287 -15.61 23.22 -11.91
C SER A 287 -15.92 24.70 -12.01
N LEU A 288 -14.97 25.54 -11.59
CA LEU A 288 -14.92 26.95 -11.95
C LEU A 288 -15.29 27.06 -13.43
N SER A 289 -16.47 27.62 -13.69
CA SER A 289 -16.89 28.07 -15.01
C SER A 289 -15.85 29.08 -15.48
N ILE A 290 -14.96 28.63 -16.36
CA ILE A 290 -14.12 29.52 -17.16
C ILE A 290 -15.08 30.35 -18.02
N PRO A 291 -15.01 31.69 -18.00
CA PRO A 291 -15.89 32.51 -18.81
C PRO A 291 -15.71 32.19 -20.28
N ASP A 292 -16.85 31.96 -20.91
CA ASP A 292 -17.07 31.76 -22.33
C ASP A 292 -16.31 32.80 -23.16
N LEU A 293 -15.23 32.38 -23.83
CA LEU A 293 -14.61 33.15 -24.89
C LEU A 293 -15.30 32.75 -26.18
N SER A 294 -16.32 33.54 -26.50
CA SER A 294 -16.99 33.60 -27.79
C SER A 294 -15.98 33.59 -28.94
N MET A 295 -16.05 32.55 -29.78
CA MET A 295 -15.83 32.72 -31.21
C MET A 295 -17.02 32.14 -31.94
N ASP A 296 -17.82 33.06 -32.49
CA ASP A 296 -18.65 32.82 -33.66
C ASP A 296 -17.83 32.05 -34.70
N ASP A 297 -18.34 30.90 -35.13
CA ASP A 297 -18.37 30.65 -36.57
C ASP A 297 -19.56 29.77 -36.94
N ARG A 298 -20.42 30.38 -37.76
CA ARG A 298 -21.51 29.75 -38.49
C ARG A 298 -20.92 28.76 -39.49
N CYS A 299 -21.45 27.54 -39.53
CA CYS A 299 -22.12 27.00 -40.73
C CYS A 299 -22.63 25.57 -40.52
N SER A 300 -23.93 25.42 -40.81
CA SER A 300 -24.55 24.26 -41.48
C SER A 300 -24.85 22.99 -40.66
N GLU A 301 -26.10 22.95 -40.18
CA GLU A 301 -26.99 21.77 -40.23
C GLU A 301 -26.97 21.10 -41.62
N PRO A 302 -27.28 19.78 -41.77
CA PRO A 302 -28.66 19.35 -41.48
C PRO A 302 -28.91 17.87 -41.06
N THR A 303 -30.13 17.69 -40.55
CA THR A 303 -31.04 16.52 -40.61
C THR A 303 -30.71 15.21 -39.88
N GLN A 304 -31.40 15.01 -38.75
CA GLN A 304 -32.48 14.02 -38.53
C GLN A 304 -32.35 12.64 -39.19
N CYS A 305 -32.33 11.58 -38.37
CA CYS A 305 -33.01 10.30 -38.66
C CYS A 305 -33.23 9.52 -37.36
N GLU A 306 -34.48 9.58 -36.86
CA GLU A 306 -35.07 8.53 -36.03
C GLU A 306 -35.11 7.21 -36.81
N LEU A 307 -34.87 6.08 -36.14
CA LEU A 307 -35.58 4.86 -36.54
C LEU A 307 -35.85 3.99 -35.32
N HIS A 308 -37.14 3.87 -35.04
CA HIS A 308 -37.75 3.02 -34.06
C HIS A 308 -38.05 1.64 -34.69
N THR A 309 -37.85 0.59 -33.89
CA THR A 309 -38.57 -0.71 -33.86
C THR A 309 -38.38 -1.71 -35.02
N PRO A 310 -38.67 -3.02 -34.81
CA PRO A 310 -39.53 -3.69 -33.81
C PRO A 310 -38.84 -4.17 -32.53
#